data_AF-A0A0A1PW24-F1
#
_entry.id   AF-A0A0A1PW24-F1
#
_cell.length_a   1.000
_cell.length_b   1.000
_cell.length_c   1.000
_cell.angle_alpha   90.00
_cell.angle_beta   90.00
_cell.angle_gamma   90.00
#
_symmetry.space_group_name_H-M   'P 1'
#
loop_
_entity.id
_entity.type
_entity.pdbx_description
1 polymer ?
#
loop_
_entity_poly.entity_id
_entity_poly.type
_entity_poly.pdbx_seq_one_letter_code
_entity_poly.pdbx_strand_id
1 'polypeptide(L)'
;MIRIDFNRLRFLVIDDNAHMRRIVRTLLHGFGAREVYEAEDGAAGLEAFTHYMPDIVITDWAMPIFDGLELTSMIRQPGSNPNPYVAIIMLTGHSEKKRVLEARDSGVTEFLAKPISAKALYQRILNVVVNPRPFIKTKTFFGPDRRRNHTASYVGPERRKNDKTETIRVQPLLDKTKSSV
;
A
#
# COMPACT_ATOMS: atom_id res chain seq x y z
N MET A 1 23.80 -7.18 -4.35
CA MET A 1 22.76 -6.13 -4.21
C MET A 1 21.63 -6.49 -5.17
N ILE A 2 20.41 -6.70 -4.68
CA ILE A 2 19.26 -7.05 -5.54
C ILE A 2 18.95 -5.84 -6.42
N ARG A 3 19.01 -5.99 -7.75
CA ARG A 3 18.51 -4.99 -8.70
C ARG A 3 17.02 -5.22 -8.90
N ILE A 4 16.21 -4.20 -8.65
CA ILE A 4 14.77 -4.22 -8.88
C ILE A 4 14.50 -3.39 -10.13
N ASP A 5 13.92 -4.01 -11.15
CA ASP A 5 13.45 -3.29 -12.33
C ASP A 5 12.01 -2.79 -12.09
N PHE A 6 11.87 -1.49 -11.81
CA PHE A 6 10.57 -0.86 -11.60
C PHE A 6 9.77 -0.68 -12.88
N ASN A 7 10.35 -0.88 -14.07
CA ASN A 7 9.65 -0.76 -15.35
C ASN A 7 8.50 -1.76 -15.48
N ARG A 8 8.61 -2.92 -14.80
CA ARG A 8 7.58 -3.97 -14.80
C ARG A 8 6.48 -3.78 -13.75
N LEU A 9 6.56 -2.74 -12.93
CA LEU A 9 5.55 -2.45 -11.91
C LEU A 9 4.63 -1.33 -12.38
N ARG A 10 3.34 -1.54 -12.16
CA ARG A 10 2.27 -0.57 -12.35
C ARG A 10 2.00 0.14 -11.04
N PHE A 11 2.11 1.46 -11.06
CA PHE A 11 1.83 2.33 -9.94
C PHE A 11 0.54 3.09 -10.19
N LEU A 12 -0.28 3.25 -9.15
CA LEU A 12 -1.39 4.19 -9.14
C LEU A 12 -1.16 5.21 -8.03
N VAL A 13 -1.11 6.49 -8.38
CA VAL A 13 -0.92 7.62 -7.46
C VAL A 13 -2.24 8.37 -7.31
N ILE A 14 -2.71 8.52 -6.07
CA ILE A 14 -4.02 9.11 -5.76
C ILE A 14 -3.80 10.19 -4.71
N ASP A 15 -4.07 11.44 -5.04
CA ASP A 15 -3.92 12.60 -4.15
C ASP A 15 -4.73 13.73 -4.77
N ASP A 16 -5.47 14.53 -4.01
CA ASP A 16 -6.28 15.64 -4.53
C ASP A 16 -5.40 16.80 -5.02
N ASN A 17 -4.17 16.90 -4.52
CA ASN A 17 -3.22 17.91 -4.93
C ASN A 17 -2.41 17.48 -6.16
N ALA A 18 -2.68 18.12 -7.30
CA ALA A 18 -1.96 17.86 -8.56
C ALA A 18 -0.43 18.06 -8.48
N HIS A 19 0.06 18.96 -7.62
CA HIS A 19 1.50 19.12 -7.41
C HIS A 19 2.10 17.91 -6.69
N MET A 20 1.39 17.35 -5.71
CA MET A 20 1.84 16.16 -4.99
C MET A 20 1.86 14.95 -5.92
N ARG A 21 0.80 14.75 -6.73
CA ARG A 21 0.77 13.70 -7.76
C ARG A 21 1.98 13.79 -8.70
N ARG A 22 2.26 15.01 -9.21
CA ARG A 22 3.43 15.28 -10.07
C ARG A 22 4.77 14.98 -9.38
N ILE A 23 4.93 15.33 -8.11
CA ILE A 23 6.16 15.05 -7.35
C ILE A 23 6.36 13.54 -7.26
N VAL A 24 5.35 12.80 -6.80
CA VAL A 24 5.43 11.33 -6.64
C VAL A 24 5.70 10.66 -7.99
N ARG A 25 4.98 11.05 -9.06
CA ARG A 25 5.22 10.54 -10.41
C ARG A 25 6.63 10.80 -10.91
N THR A 26 7.17 12.00 -10.69
CA THR A 26 8.54 12.36 -11.08
C THR A 26 9.57 11.48 -10.37
N LEU A 27 9.37 11.23 -9.08
CA LEU A 27 10.24 10.34 -8.30
C LEU A 27 10.16 8.89 -8.82
N LEU A 28 8.96 8.38 -9.08
CA LEU A 28 8.76 7.02 -9.62
C LEU A 28 9.43 6.84 -10.99
N HIS A 29 9.27 7.80 -11.89
CA HIS A 29 9.98 7.79 -13.18
C HIS A 29 11.50 7.87 -13.00
N GLY A 30 11.99 8.67 -12.05
CA GLY A 30 13.40 8.73 -11.69
C GLY A 30 13.96 7.38 -11.17
N PHE A 31 13.10 6.54 -10.59
CA PHE A 31 13.46 5.17 -10.20
C PHE A 31 13.38 4.17 -11.37
N GLY A 32 12.84 4.57 -12.53
CA GLY A 32 12.70 3.72 -13.72
C GLY A 32 11.31 3.15 -13.93
N ALA A 33 10.32 3.48 -13.10
CA ALA A 33 8.93 3.07 -13.34
C ALA A 33 8.38 3.76 -14.60
N ARG A 34 7.71 3.01 -15.48
CA ARG A 34 7.13 3.54 -16.71
C ARG A 34 5.60 3.57 -16.68
N GLU A 35 4.98 2.59 -16.05
CA GLU A 35 3.53 2.53 -15.89
C GLU A 35 3.13 3.22 -14.58
N VAL A 36 2.91 4.54 -14.64
CA VAL A 36 2.43 5.35 -13.51
C VAL A 36 1.14 6.03 -13.91
N TYR A 37 0.05 5.64 -13.25
CA TYR A 37 -1.28 6.22 -13.41
C TYR A 37 -1.59 7.18 -12.26
N GLU A 38 -2.42 8.18 -12.52
CA GLU A 38 -2.78 9.23 -11.55
C GLU A 38 -4.30 9.30 -11.44
N ALA A 39 -4.82 9.53 -10.23
CA ALA A 39 -6.22 9.83 -9.96
C ALA A 39 -6.32 10.98 -8.95
N GLU A 40 -7.35 11.81 -9.07
CA GLU A 40 -7.48 13.05 -8.30
C GLU A 40 -8.29 12.94 -7.01
N ASP A 41 -8.96 11.81 -6.79
CA ASP A 41 -9.68 11.56 -5.55
C ASP A 41 -9.84 10.04 -5.34
N GLY A 42 -10.48 9.66 -4.23
CA GLY A 42 -10.73 8.25 -3.93
C GLY A 42 -11.62 7.55 -4.96
N ALA A 43 -12.57 8.25 -5.60
CA ALA A 43 -13.56 7.62 -6.48
C ALA A 43 -12.93 7.31 -7.84
N ALA A 44 -12.27 8.31 -8.44
CA ALA A 44 -11.43 8.13 -9.62
C ALA A 44 -10.29 7.13 -9.32
N GLY A 45 -9.78 7.12 -8.09
CA GLY A 45 -8.80 6.17 -7.60
C GLY A 45 -9.29 4.72 -7.63
N LEU A 46 -10.52 4.46 -7.17
CA LEU A 46 -11.12 3.12 -7.17
C LEU A 46 -11.44 2.62 -8.59
N GLU A 47 -11.91 3.52 -9.46
CA GLU A 47 -12.12 3.22 -10.87
C GLU A 47 -10.81 2.86 -11.56
N ALA A 48 -9.78 3.71 -11.42
CA ALA A 48 -8.45 3.49 -11.97
C ALA A 48 -7.80 2.21 -11.41
N PHE A 49 -8.01 1.91 -10.12
CA PHE A 49 -7.53 0.68 -9.49
C PHE A 49 -8.11 -0.56 -10.19
N THR A 50 -9.41 -0.55 -10.47
CA THR A 50 -10.09 -1.67 -11.14
C THR A 50 -9.65 -1.80 -12.60
N HIS A 51 -9.46 -0.67 -13.28
CA HIS A 51 -9.09 -0.64 -14.70
C HIS A 51 -7.63 -1.04 -14.95
N TYR A 52 -6.68 -0.42 -14.24
CA TYR A 52 -5.24 -0.62 -14.48
C TYR A 52 -4.62 -1.78 -13.69
N MET A 53 -5.32 -2.28 -12.65
CA MET A 53 -4.85 -3.35 -11.77
C MET A 53 -3.39 -3.13 -11.28
N PRO A 54 -3.12 -2.02 -10.57
CA PRO A 54 -1.77 -1.66 -10.17
C PRO A 54 -1.16 -2.70 -9.22
N ASP A 55 0.17 -2.80 -9.22
CA ASP A 55 0.91 -3.62 -8.25
C ASP A 55 1.10 -2.86 -6.93
N ILE A 56 1.21 -1.53 -7.03
CA ILE A 56 1.42 -0.63 -5.90
C ILE A 56 0.50 0.59 -6.04
N VAL A 57 -0.29 0.86 -5.01
CA VAL A 57 -1.07 2.09 -4.85
C VAL A 57 -0.34 3.00 -3.87
N ILE A 58 -0.21 4.27 -4.24
CA ILE A 58 0.30 5.33 -3.38
C ILE A 58 -0.82 6.35 -3.25
N THR A 59 -1.44 6.43 -2.08
CA THR A 59 -2.62 7.28 -1.86
C THR A 59 -2.35 8.30 -0.77
N ASP A 60 -2.88 9.51 -0.94
CA ASP A 60 -3.03 10.41 0.18
C ASP A 60 -4.01 9.86 1.21
N TRP A 61 -3.76 10.21 2.46
CA TRP A 61 -4.73 9.96 3.52
C TRP A 61 -5.90 10.92 3.38
N ALA A 62 -5.63 12.22 3.31
CA ALA A 62 -6.63 13.26 3.53
C ALA A 62 -7.12 13.82 2.19
N MET A 63 -8.13 13.17 1.61
CA MET A 63 -8.81 13.66 0.42
C MET A 63 -10.25 14.06 0.77
N PRO A 64 -10.85 15.05 0.08
CA PRO A 64 -12.25 15.40 0.28
C PRO A 64 -13.20 14.25 -0.07
N ILE A 65 -14.31 14.15 0.66
CA ILE A 65 -15.45 13.25 0.41
C ILE A 65 -15.15 11.76 0.58
N PHE A 66 -14.09 11.26 -0.04
CA PHE A 66 -13.69 9.86 -0.01
C PHE A 66 -12.19 9.75 0.26
N ASP A 67 -11.85 9.43 1.51
CA ASP A 67 -10.49 9.51 2.00
C ASP A 67 -9.67 8.24 1.69
N GLY A 68 -8.36 8.29 1.95
CA GLY A 68 -7.46 7.18 1.68
C GLY A 68 -7.74 5.91 2.51
N LEU A 69 -8.34 6.04 3.70
CA LEU A 69 -8.71 4.91 4.55
C LEU A 69 -9.96 4.21 4.05
N GLU A 70 -10.95 4.99 3.64
CA GLU A 70 -12.17 4.48 3.05
C GLU A 70 -11.84 3.77 1.73
N LEU A 71 -11.00 4.37 0.87
CA LEU A 71 -10.49 3.74 -0.34
C LEU A 71 -9.76 2.43 -0.04
N THR A 72 -8.87 2.44 0.95
CA THR A 72 -8.14 1.23 1.37
C THR A 72 -9.12 0.14 1.81
N SER A 73 -10.12 0.49 2.62
CA SER A 73 -11.13 -0.45 3.11
C SER A 73 -11.92 -1.05 1.95
N MET A 74 -12.29 -0.25 0.95
CA MET A 74 -12.97 -0.73 -0.27
C MET A 74 -12.09 -1.71 -1.06
N ILE A 75 -10.83 -1.35 -1.34
CA ILE A 75 -9.89 -2.23 -2.06
C ILE A 75 -9.71 -3.57 -1.32
N ARG A 76 -9.68 -3.55 0.01
CA ARG A 76 -9.48 -4.73 0.86
C ARG A 76 -10.70 -5.63 0.98
N GLN A 77 -11.86 -5.29 0.42
CA GLN A 77 -13.03 -6.16 0.42
C GLN A 77 -12.79 -7.39 -0.49
N PRO A 78 -12.66 -8.60 0.07
CA PRO A 78 -12.39 -9.79 -0.74
C PRO A 78 -13.58 -10.10 -1.65
N GLY A 79 -13.32 -10.33 -2.94
CA GLY A 79 -14.35 -10.65 -3.93
C GLY A 79 -15.01 -9.44 -4.61
N SER A 80 -14.89 -8.23 -4.04
CA SER A 80 -15.40 -6.99 -4.65
C SER A 80 -14.43 -6.37 -5.66
N ASN A 81 -13.15 -6.75 -5.60
CA ASN A 81 -12.06 -6.09 -6.32
C ASN A 81 -11.10 -7.10 -6.94
N PRO A 82 -10.44 -6.78 -8.08
CA PRO A 82 -9.59 -7.71 -8.81
C PRO A 82 -8.30 -8.09 -8.07
N ASN A 83 -7.79 -7.22 -7.18
CA ASN A 83 -6.57 -7.49 -6.43
C ASN A 83 -6.60 -6.91 -5.01
N PRO A 84 -7.30 -7.54 -4.06
CA PRO A 84 -7.37 -7.05 -2.69
C PRO A 84 -6.03 -7.19 -1.94
N TYR A 85 -5.00 -7.79 -2.55
CA TYR A 85 -3.66 -7.97 -1.97
C TYR A 85 -2.66 -6.87 -2.36
N VAL A 86 -3.07 -5.92 -3.21
CA VAL A 86 -2.22 -4.83 -3.71
C VAL A 86 -1.46 -4.12 -2.58
N ALA A 87 -0.20 -3.75 -2.81
CA ALA A 87 0.54 -2.98 -1.83
C ALA A 87 0.01 -1.54 -1.78
N ILE A 88 -0.43 -1.06 -0.61
CA ILE A 88 -0.91 0.31 -0.42
C ILE A 88 0.07 1.07 0.47
N ILE A 89 0.69 2.11 -0.09
CA ILE A 89 1.55 3.05 0.63
C ILE A 89 0.74 4.32 0.87
N MET A 90 0.43 4.62 2.12
CA MET A 90 -0.36 5.79 2.48
C MET A 90 0.55 6.98 2.82
N LEU A 91 0.31 8.10 2.15
CA LEU A 91 0.96 9.37 2.45
C LEU A 91 0.23 10.03 3.62
N THR A 92 0.96 10.46 4.63
CA THR A 92 0.36 10.97 5.88
C THR A 92 1.03 12.28 6.32
N GLY A 93 0.24 13.28 6.70
CA GLY A 93 0.74 14.53 7.27
C GLY A 93 1.09 14.40 8.75
N HIS A 94 1.34 15.53 9.43
CA HIS A 94 1.70 15.51 10.86
C HIS A 94 0.49 15.20 11.76
N SER A 95 -0.68 15.73 11.43
CA SER A 95 -1.94 15.57 12.17
C SER A 95 -2.42 14.12 12.19
N GLU A 96 -2.19 13.36 11.13
CA GLU A 96 -2.70 12.00 10.96
C GLU A 96 -1.79 10.95 11.61
N LYS A 97 -0.56 11.30 12.01
CA LYS A 97 0.38 10.36 12.67
C LYS A 97 -0.20 9.70 13.91
N LYS A 98 -1.04 10.43 14.65
CA LYS A 98 -1.73 9.92 15.85
C LYS A 98 -2.78 8.84 15.51
N ARG A 99 -3.27 8.84 14.28
CA ARG A 99 -4.32 7.93 13.78
C ARG A 99 -3.76 6.71 13.03
N VAL A 100 -2.44 6.56 12.95
CA VAL A 100 -1.78 5.44 12.23
C VAL A 100 -2.29 4.06 12.71
N LEU A 101 -2.74 3.94 13.97
CA LEU A 101 -3.37 2.71 14.45
C LEU A 101 -4.69 2.39 13.70
N GLU A 102 -5.59 3.37 13.55
CA GLU A 102 -6.84 3.22 12.78
C GLU A 102 -6.54 2.83 11.32
N ALA A 103 -5.49 3.41 10.75
CA ALA A 103 -5.13 3.10 9.38
C ALA A 103 -4.48 1.73 9.18
N ARG A 104 -3.72 1.24 10.16
CA ARG A 104 -3.28 -0.17 10.18
C ARG A 104 -4.48 -1.11 10.20
N ASP A 105 -5.58 -0.67 10.82
CA ASP A 105 -6.80 -1.45 10.93
C ASP A 105 -7.63 -1.47 9.63
N SER A 106 -7.48 -0.45 8.77
CA SER A 106 -8.04 -0.43 7.41
C SER A 106 -7.29 -1.33 6.40
N GLY A 107 -6.08 -1.81 6.73
CA GLY A 107 -5.31 -2.71 5.87
C GLY A 107 -4.23 -2.04 5.01
N VAL A 108 -3.74 -0.87 5.42
CA VAL A 108 -2.59 -0.19 4.79
C VAL A 108 -1.31 -1.03 4.88
N THR A 109 -0.54 -1.06 3.79
CA THR A 109 0.72 -1.82 3.71
C THR A 109 1.91 -1.04 4.29
N GLU A 110 2.07 0.23 3.97
CA GLU A 110 3.12 1.08 4.53
C GLU A 110 2.63 2.52 4.69
N PHE A 111 3.27 3.27 5.58
CA PHE A 111 3.05 4.71 5.71
C PHE A 111 4.30 5.47 5.29
N LEU A 112 4.09 6.61 4.65
CA LEU A 112 5.14 7.57 4.31
C LEU A 112 4.72 8.96 4.75
N ALA A 113 5.44 9.53 5.70
CA ALA A 113 5.14 10.87 6.19
C ALA A 113 5.52 11.93 5.14
N LYS A 114 4.64 12.91 4.93
CA LYS A 114 4.93 14.17 4.23
C LYS A 114 5.85 15.02 5.14
N PRO A 115 6.86 15.75 4.61
CA PRO A 115 7.22 15.87 3.19
C PRO A 115 7.93 14.63 2.62
N ILE A 116 7.64 14.33 1.35
CA ILE A 116 8.15 13.13 0.67
C ILE A 116 9.57 13.37 0.16
N SER A 117 10.50 12.49 0.50
CA SER A 117 11.84 12.43 -0.10
C SER A 117 11.98 11.22 -1.01
N ALA A 118 12.82 11.34 -2.04
CA ALA A 118 13.15 10.25 -2.96
C ALA A 118 13.60 8.99 -2.20
N LYS A 119 14.53 9.16 -1.24
CA LYS A 119 15.06 8.06 -0.42
C LYS A 119 13.96 7.36 0.38
N ALA A 120 13.10 8.12 1.06
CA ALA A 120 12.06 7.54 1.89
C ALA A 120 11.01 6.81 1.05
N LEU A 121 10.59 7.38 -0.08
CA LEU A 121 9.66 6.72 -1.01
C LEU A 121 10.25 5.41 -1.56
N TYR A 122 11.48 5.47 -2.05
CA TYR A 122 12.20 4.31 -2.57
C TYR A 122 12.29 3.18 -1.54
N GLN A 123 12.63 3.49 -0.29
CA GLN A 123 12.71 2.51 0.80
C GLN A 123 11.35 1.83 1.07
N ARG A 124 10.24 2.57 1.02
CA ARG A 124 8.89 1.98 1.22
C ARG A 124 8.53 1.04 0.07
N ILE A 125 8.79 1.46 -1.16
CA ILE A 125 8.57 0.63 -2.35
C ILE A 125 9.43 -0.65 -2.28
N LEU A 126 10.72 -0.53 -1.96
CA LEU A 126 11.59 -1.69 -1.78
C LEU A 126 11.04 -2.66 -0.72
N ASN A 127 10.56 -2.15 0.41
CA ASN A 127 10.04 -3.00 1.48
C ASN A 127 8.84 -3.83 1.01
N VAL A 128 7.89 -3.22 0.30
CA VAL A 128 6.69 -3.95 -0.18
C VAL A 128 7.00 -4.91 -1.32
N VAL A 129 8.05 -4.64 -2.12
CA VAL A 129 8.45 -5.52 -3.22
C VAL A 129 9.23 -6.74 -2.73
N VAL A 130 10.18 -6.54 -1.81
CA VAL A 130 11.11 -7.59 -1.35
C VAL A 130 10.55 -8.38 -0.19
N ASN A 131 9.87 -7.72 0.74
CA ASN A 131 9.40 -8.31 1.99
C ASN A 131 7.88 -8.15 2.14
N PRO A 132 7.06 -8.75 1.26
CA PRO A 132 5.61 -8.66 1.41
C PRO A 132 5.20 -9.27 2.74
N ARG A 133 4.39 -8.52 3.51
CA ARG A 133 3.80 -9.05 4.73
C ARG A 133 2.73 -10.08 4.38
N PRO A 134 2.61 -11.19 5.13
CA PRO A 134 1.48 -12.09 4.96
C PRO A 134 0.18 -11.34 5.23
N PHE A 135 -0.90 -11.73 4.55
CA PHE A 135 -2.23 -11.20 4.80
C PHE A 135 -2.93 -12.03 5.85
N ILE A 136 -3.73 -11.37 6.66
CA ILE A 136 -4.54 -11.98 7.70
C ILE A 136 -6.00 -11.78 7.35
N LYS A 137 -6.74 -12.89 7.30
CA LYS A 137 -8.19 -12.90 7.10
C LYS A 137 -8.89 -13.37 8.37
N THR A 138 -9.84 -12.58 8.84
CA THR A 138 -10.79 -12.94 9.89
C THR A 138 -12.20 -12.57 9.43
N LYS A 139 -13.20 -12.80 10.29
CA LYS A 139 -14.58 -12.38 10.00
C LYS A 139 -14.72 -10.86 9.79
N THR A 140 -13.86 -10.07 10.42
CA THR A 140 -13.98 -8.61 10.51
C THR A 140 -12.81 -7.85 9.90
N PHE A 141 -11.78 -8.54 9.40
CA PHE A 141 -10.58 -7.90 8.88
C PHE A 141 -9.95 -8.69 7.75
N PHE A 142 -9.51 -7.97 6.73
CA PHE A 142 -8.65 -8.49 5.68
C PHE A 142 -7.56 -7.46 5.37
N GLY A 143 -6.30 -7.85 5.52
CA GLY A 143 -5.18 -6.95 5.24
C GLY A 143 -3.83 -7.51 5.70
N PRO A 144 -2.73 -6.80 5.46
CA PRO A 144 -1.40 -7.25 5.83
C PRO A 144 -1.27 -7.38 7.36
N ASP A 145 -0.53 -8.39 7.82
CA ASP A 145 -0.32 -8.66 9.24
C ASP A 145 0.20 -7.41 9.94
N ARG A 146 -0.60 -6.90 10.88
CA ARG A 146 -0.30 -5.68 11.61
C ARG A 146 1.04 -5.81 12.33
N ARG A 147 1.46 -7.01 12.77
CA ARG A 147 2.69 -7.22 13.53
C ARG A 147 3.93 -7.01 12.65
N ARG A 148 4.75 -6.00 12.98
CA ARG A 148 6.04 -5.76 12.29
C ARG A 148 7.19 -6.60 12.84
N ASN A 149 7.11 -7.04 14.11
CA ASN A 149 8.12 -7.88 14.75
C ASN A 149 7.56 -9.27 15.06
N HIS A 150 8.19 -10.29 14.49
CA HIS A 150 7.95 -11.70 14.78
C HIS A 150 8.63 -12.10 16.11
N THR A 151 8.12 -11.63 17.24
CA THR A 151 8.31 -12.38 18.49
C THR A 151 7.11 -13.30 18.65
N ALA A 152 7.33 -14.60 18.43
CA ALA A 152 6.34 -15.67 18.66
C ALA A 152 5.74 -15.64 20.08
N SER A 153 6.39 -14.93 20.99
CA SER A 153 6.05 -14.75 22.41
C SER A 153 5.27 -13.45 22.73
N TYR A 154 4.83 -12.65 21.74
CA TYR A 154 4.15 -11.38 22.05
C TYR A 154 2.78 -11.60 22.74
N VAL A 155 2.69 -11.19 24.01
CA VAL A 155 1.47 -11.24 24.86
C VAL A 155 0.88 -9.84 25.05
N GLY A 156 0.98 -8.96 24.05
CA GLY A 156 0.37 -7.63 24.14
C GLY A 156 -1.12 -7.62 23.83
N PRO A 157 -1.81 -6.48 24.02
CA PRO A 157 -3.25 -6.33 23.77
C PRO A 157 -3.65 -6.60 22.31
N GLU A 158 -2.72 -6.49 21.36
CA GLU A 158 -2.93 -6.89 19.95
C GLU A 158 -2.89 -8.42 19.71
N ARG A 159 -2.70 -9.25 20.76
CA ARG A 159 -2.81 -10.71 20.68
C ARG A 159 -4.29 -11.11 20.65
N ARG A 160 -4.79 -11.42 19.46
CA ARG A 160 -6.17 -11.88 19.24
C ARG A 160 -6.43 -13.15 20.07
N LYS A 161 -7.31 -13.05 21.08
CA LYS A 161 -7.55 -14.12 22.04
C LYS A 161 -8.48 -15.22 21.57
N ASN A 162 -9.29 -15.07 20.50
CA ASN A 162 -10.37 -16.03 20.22
C ASN A 162 -10.88 -16.15 18.77
N ASP A 163 -10.21 -15.61 17.75
CA ASP A 163 -10.76 -15.61 16.37
C ASP A 163 -10.01 -16.57 15.44
N LYS A 164 -10.74 -17.42 14.69
CA LYS A 164 -10.16 -18.30 13.66
C LYS A 164 -9.47 -17.41 12.62
N THR A 165 -8.14 -17.40 12.67
CA THR A 165 -7.31 -16.49 11.88
C THR A 165 -6.66 -17.27 10.76
N GLU A 166 -6.95 -16.90 9.52
CA GLU A 166 -6.30 -17.48 8.34
C GLU A 166 -5.12 -16.59 7.94
N THR A 167 -3.93 -17.18 7.81
CA THR A 167 -2.72 -16.49 7.36
C THR A 167 -2.44 -16.85 5.91
N ILE A 168 -2.49 -15.86 5.03
CA ILE A 168 -2.33 -16.01 3.58
C ILE A 168 -0.97 -15.45 3.19
N ARG A 169 -0.10 -16.29 2.61
CA ARG A 169 1.17 -15.83 2.05
C ARG A 169 0.92 -15.20 0.69
N VAL A 170 1.49 -14.02 0.47
CA VAL A 170 1.41 -13.30 -0.81
C VAL A 170 2.74 -13.49 -1.54
N GLN A 171 2.66 -13.76 -2.84
CA GLN A 171 3.86 -13.85 -3.67
C GLN A 171 4.56 -12.48 -3.72
N PRO A 172 5.88 -12.41 -3.47
CA PRO A 172 6.61 -11.16 -3.63
C PRO A 172 6.52 -10.60 -5.05
N LEU A 173 6.38 -9.28 -5.14
CA LEU A 173 6.52 -8.57 -6.43
C LEU A 173 7.93 -8.71 -7.00
N LEU A 174 8.89 -9.16 -6.19
CA LEU A 174 10.25 -9.43 -6.63
C LEU A 174 10.31 -10.29 -7.90
N ASP A 175 9.45 -11.30 -8.04
CA ASP A 175 9.47 -12.17 -9.23
C ASP A 175 9.02 -11.45 -10.50
N LYS A 176 8.13 -10.46 -10.39
CA LYS A 176 7.75 -9.57 -11.50
C LYS A 176 8.89 -8.63 -11.89
N THR A 177 9.74 -8.27 -10.94
CA THR A 177 10.85 -7.30 -11.12
C THR A 177 12.19 -7.94 -11.46
N LYS A 178 12.29 -9.28 -11.42
CA LYS A 178 13.45 -10.01 -11.94
C LYS A 178 13.42 -9.91 -13.47
N SER A 179 14.46 -9.32 -14.03
CA SER A 179 14.69 -9.38 -15.48
C SER A 179 14.84 -10.85 -15.86
N SER A 180 14.06 -11.30 -16.84
CA SER A 180 14.36 -12.53 -17.57
C SER A 180 15.70 -12.25 -18.27
N VAL A 181 16.79 -12.79 -17.73
CA VAL A 181 18.06 -12.88 -18.47
C VAL A 181 17.97 -14.14 -19.33
#